data_AF-A0A7Y3JFW8-F1
#
_entry.id   AF-A0A7Y3JFW8-F1
#
_cell.length_a   1.000
_cell.length_b   1.000
_cell.length_c   1.000
_cell.angle_alpha   90.00
_cell.angle_beta   90.00
_cell.angle_gamma   90.00
#
_symmetry.space_group_name_H-M   'P 1'
#
loop_
_entity.id
_entity.type
_entity.pdbx_description
1 polymer ?
#
loop_
_entity_poly.entity_id
_entity_poly.type
_entity_poly.pdbx_seq_one_letter_code
_entity_poly.pdbx_strand_id
1 'polypeptide(L)'
;SSTGSIEDARALAGHLGIAFDLISIELPFEAFLTSLSGVFEGKAPDVTEENIQARIRGTYLMAYSNKWNSLLLTTGNKSELSVGYCTLYGDMAGGLGAIGDLLKTEVYALARHVNRNTEVIPWATLEKPPSAELRPGQKDQDSLPPYDELDRILRAYLVAHADEAALVRQGEDPATVRRVLKLTAAAEYKRWQAPPVLKVAPVSFGIGRRLPLVRSFFELNGAFMNVDFPGTKL
;
A
#
# COMPACT_ATOMS: atom_id res chain seq x y z
N SER A 1 -0.91 -18.81 1.54
CA SER A 1 -0.86 -18.39 0.12
C SER A 1 -1.49 -19.45 -0.75
N SER A 2 -2.11 -19.06 -1.85
CA SER A 2 -2.63 -20.01 -2.84
C SER A 2 -1.51 -20.70 -3.62
N THR A 3 -1.76 -21.91 -4.12
CA THR A 3 -0.81 -22.63 -5.00
C THR A 3 -0.49 -21.80 -6.25
N GLY A 4 -1.51 -21.19 -6.86
CA GLY A 4 -1.34 -20.35 -8.05
C GLY A 4 -0.41 -19.15 -7.82
N SER A 5 -0.53 -18.45 -6.69
CA SER A 5 0.37 -17.34 -6.38
C SER A 5 1.83 -17.77 -6.18
N ILE A 6 2.08 -18.99 -5.69
CA ILE A 6 3.44 -19.55 -5.55
C ILE A 6 4.00 -19.93 -6.93
N GLU A 7 3.18 -20.55 -7.78
CA GLU A 7 3.56 -20.95 -9.14
C GLU A 7 3.87 -19.73 -10.02
N ASP A 8 3.04 -18.69 -9.96
CA ASP A 8 3.27 -17.41 -10.64
C ASP A 8 4.62 -16.79 -10.25
N ALA A 9 4.91 -16.72 -8.94
CA ALA A 9 6.15 -16.14 -8.44
C ALA A 9 7.38 -16.95 -8.88
N ARG A 10 7.27 -18.29 -8.89
CA ARG A 10 8.33 -19.18 -9.37
C ARG A 10 8.56 -19.03 -10.87
N ALA A 11 7.50 -18.93 -11.66
CA ALA A 11 7.58 -18.74 -13.11
C ALA A 11 8.24 -17.39 -13.44
N LEU A 12 7.82 -16.30 -12.78
CA LEU A 12 8.44 -14.99 -12.92
C LEU A 12 9.95 -15.03 -12.62
N ALA A 13 10.34 -15.67 -11.52
CA ALA A 13 11.75 -15.80 -11.16
C ALA A 13 12.55 -16.58 -12.23
N GLY A 14 11.95 -17.64 -12.79
CA GLY A 14 12.50 -18.40 -13.90
C GLY A 14 12.68 -17.57 -15.17
N HIS A 15 11.67 -16.78 -15.57
CA HIS A 15 11.74 -15.89 -16.73
C HIS A 15 12.84 -14.83 -16.59
N LEU A 16 13.07 -14.33 -15.38
CA LEU A 16 14.09 -13.34 -15.08
C LEU A 16 15.48 -13.92 -14.81
N GLY A 17 15.61 -15.24 -14.64
CA GLY A 17 16.86 -15.90 -14.27
C GLY A 17 17.35 -15.51 -12.88
N ILE A 18 16.45 -15.20 -11.95
CA ILE A 18 16.78 -14.80 -10.56
C ILE A 18 16.54 -15.96 -9.58
N ALA A 19 17.20 -15.89 -8.42
CA ALA A 19 16.99 -16.85 -7.35
C ALA A 19 15.55 -16.79 -6.81
N PHE A 20 15.03 -17.94 -6.40
CA PHE A 20 13.71 -18.09 -5.80
C PHE A 20 13.78 -19.02 -4.59
N ASP A 21 13.44 -18.49 -3.42
CA ASP A 21 13.35 -19.24 -2.18
C ASP A 21 11.91 -19.24 -1.67
N LEU A 22 11.42 -20.41 -1.24
CA LEU A 22 10.10 -20.55 -0.63
C LEU A 22 10.26 -20.91 0.85
N ILE A 23 9.94 -19.96 1.73
CA ILE A 23 10.06 -20.11 3.17
C ILE A 23 8.69 -19.85 3.81
N SER A 24 8.17 -20.83 4.56
CA SER A 24 6.89 -20.70 5.27
C SER A 24 7.02 -19.75 6.46
N ILE A 25 5.96 -18.98 6.74
CA ILE A 25 5.82 -18.15 7.93
C ILE A 25 4.92 -18.75 9.00
N GLU A 26 4.43 -19.98 8.79
CA GLU A 26 3.43 -20.61 9.67
C GLU A 26 3.96 -20.76 11.10
N LEU A 27 5.16 -21.31 11.26
CA LEU A 27 5.76 -21.52 12.57
C LEU A 27 5.94 -20.23 13.40
N PRO A 28 6.57 -19.15 12.90
CA PRO A 28 6.64 -17.91 13.67
C PRO A 28 5.26 -17.29 13.88
N PHE A 29 4.32 -17.44 12.94
CA PHE A 29 2.96 -16.92 13.10
C PHE A 29 2.23 -17.59 14.27
N GLU A 30 2.25 -18.92 14.35
CA GLU A 30 1.71 -19.67 15.48
C GLU A 30 2.38 -19.31 16.81
N ALA A 31 3.70 -19.10 16.80
CA ALA A 31 4.44 -18.67 17.98
C ALA A 31 3.99 -17.28 18.46
N PHE A 32 3.73 -16.33 17.55
CA PHE A 32 3.16 -15.02 17.90
C PHE A 32 1.76 -15.15 18.51
N LEU A 33 0.87 -15.94 17.89
CA LEU A 33 -0.49 -16.15 18.39
C LEU A 33 -0.48 -16.79 19.79
N THR A 34 0.37 -17.79 19.99
CA THR A 34 0.49 -18.47 21.28
C THR A 34 1.01 -17.52 22.36
N SER A 35 2.06 -16.75 22.05
CA SER A 35 2.67 -15.82 22.99
C SER A 35 1.75 -14.67 23.40
N LEU A 36 0.84 -14.26 22.50
CA LEU A 36 -0.10 -13.16 22.73
C LEU A 36 -1.48 -13.61 23.24
N SER A 37 -1.76 -14.92 23.24
CA SER A 37 -3.08 -15.49 23.57
C SER A 37 -3.66 -14.99 24.90
N GLY A 38 -2.86 -14.94 25.96
CA GLY A 38 -3.29 -14.42 27.27
C GLY A 38 -3.55 -12.91 27.28
N VAL A 39 -2.82 -12.13 26.47
CA VAL A 39 -3.04 -10.68 26.36
C VAL A 39 -4.28 -10.36 25.52
N PHE A 40 -4.63 -11.24 24.57
CA PHE A 40 -5.79 -11.09 23.69
C PHE A 40 -7.03 -11.84 24.19
N GLU A 41 -7.05 -12.29 25.45
CA GLU A 41 -8.18 -13.02 26.02
C GLU A 41 -9.51 -12.26 25.83
N GLY A 42 -10.53 -12.95 25.32
CA GLY A 42 -11.85 -12.38 25.06
C GLY A 42 -11.94 -11.47 23.82
N LYS A 43 -10.89 -11.40 22.99
CA LYS A 43 -10.91 -10.71 21.69
C LYS A 43 -11.01 -11.72 20.54
N ALA A 44 -11.85 -11.40 19.56
CA ALA A 44 -11.90 -12.16 18.31
C ALA A 44 -10.77 -11.70 17.37
N PRO A 45 -10.25 -12.59 16.51
CA PRO A 45 -9.29 -12.22 15.48
C PRO A 45 -9.81 -11.12 14.57
N ASP A 46 -8.93 -10.20 14.20
CA ASP A 46 -9.21 -9.08 13.30
C ASP A 46 -8.00 -8.77 12.39
N VAL A 47 -7.88 -7.52 11.94
CA VAL A 47 -6.75 -7.05 11.12
C VAL A 47 -5.39 -7.22 11.83
N THR A 48 -5.38 -7.44 13.14
CA THR A 48 -4.20 -7.67 13.96
C THR A 48 -3.45 -8.91 13.49
N GLU A 49 -4.12 -10.05 13.35
CA GLU A 49 -3.52 -11.32 12.92
C GLU A 49 -3.02 -11.25 11.48
N GLU A 50 -3.75 -10.57 10.59
CA GLU A 50 -3.30 -10.28 9.23
C GLU A 50 -1.99 -9.47 9.23
N ASN A 51 -1.94 -8.41 10.05
CA ASN A 51 -0.76 -7.56 10.17
C ASN A 51 0.44 -8.28 10.79
N ILE A 52 0.24 -9.25 11.69
CA ILE A 52 1.34 -10.08 12.23
C ILE A 52 2.01 -10.84 11.09
N GLN A 53 1.24 -11.47 10.20
CA GLN A 53 1.81 -12.18 9.05
C GLN A 53 2.64 -11.27 8.14
N ALA A 54 2.15 -10.06 7.86
CA ALA A 54 2.89 -9.08 7.07
C ALA A 54 4.22 -8.67 7.73
N ARG A 55 4.23 -8.46 9.05
CA ARG A 55 5.45 -8.11 9.81
C ARG A 55 6.47 -9.26 9.91
N ILE A 56 6.00 -10.50 9.98
CA ILE A 56 6.90 -11.66 9.91
C ILE A 56 7.61 -11.70 8.56
N ARG A 57 6.88 -11.50 7.44
CA ARG A 57 7.48 -11.44 6.10
C ARG A 57 8.49 -10.30 5.99
N GLY A 58 8.16 -9.10 6.49
CA GLY A 58 9.09 -7.98 6.54
C GLY A 58 10.38 -8.32 7.32
N THR A 59 10.25 -9.00 8.46
CA THR A 59 11.39 -9.45 9.28
C THR A 59 12.28 -10.45 8.52
N TYR A 60 11.69 -11.42 7.83
CA TYR A 60 12.43 -12.39 7.01
C TYR A 60 13.22 -11.70 5.90
N LEU A 61 12.59 -10.80 5.17
CA LEU A 61 13.22 -10.06 4.07
C LEU A 61 14.35 -9.15 4.56
N MET A 62 14.19 -8.49 5.71
CA MET A 62 15.26 -7.69 6.31
C MET A 62 16.42 -8.56 6.82
N ALA A 63 16.14 -9.74 7.39
CA ALA A 63 17.18 -10.69 7.79
C ALA A 63 18.00 -11.18 6.57
N TYR A 64 17.33 -11.48 5.46
CA TYR A 64 17.97 -11.80 4.19
C TYR A 64 18.84 -10.61 3.70
N SER A 65 18.27 -9.41 3.66
CA SER A 65 18.97 -8.18 3.27
C SER A 65 20.29 -8.02 4.04
N ASN A 66 20.25 -8.20 5.36
CA ASN A 66 21.42 -8.07 6.23
C ASN A 66 22.49 -9.12 5.95
N LYS A 67 22.11 -10.39 5.78
CA LYS A 67 23.08 -11.47 5.62
C LYS A 67 23.72 -11.48 4.23
N TRP A 68 23.03 -10.97 3.21
CA TRP A 68 23.52 -10.87 1.84
C TRP A 68 24.05 -9.48 1.47
N ASN A 69 24.02 -8.51 2.40
CA ASN A 69 24.38 -7.10 2.15
C ASN A 69 23.63 -6.51 0.94
N SER A 70 22.34 -6.86 0.83
CA SER A 70 21.44 -6.42 -0.25
C SER A 70 20.59 -5.23 0.20
N LEU A 71 19.96 -4.57 -0.76
CA LEU A 71 18.93 -3.55 -0.52
C LEU A 71 17.54 -4.17 -0.70
N LEU A 72 16.71 -4.19 0.34
CA LEU A 72 15.32 -4.63 0.23
C LEU A 72 14.46 -3.60 -0.52
N LEU A 73 13.78 -4.03 -1.58
CA LEU A 73 12.80 -3.23 -2.30
C LEU A 73 11.39 -3.48 -1.74
N THR A 74 10.72 -2.42 -1.28
CA THR A 74 9.29 -2.50 -0.95
C THR A 74 8.44 -2.36 -2.23
N THR A 75 7.32 -3.06 -2.29
CA THR A 75 6.46 -3.17 -3.48
C THR A 75 5.16 -2.37 -3.37
N GLY A 76 5.00 -1.54 -2.33
CA GLY A 76 3.84 -0.66 -2.21
C GLY A 76 3.82 0.36 -3.35
N ASN A 77 2.66 0.55 -3.97
CA ASN A 77 2.46 1.56 -5.03
C ASN A 77 1.81 2.84 -4.48
N LYS A 78 1.75 3.88 -5.31
CA LYS A 78 1.25 5.20 -4.91
C LYS A 78 -0.20 5.14 -4.44
N SER A 79 -1.04 4.31 -5.03
CA SER A 79 -2.45 4.19 -4.64
C SER A 79 -2.56 3.67 -3.22
N GLU A 80 -1.90 2.57 -2.91
CA GLU A 80 -1.83 1.96 -1.57
C GLU A 80 -1.24 2.92 -0.53
N LEU A 81 -0.12 3.57 -0.86
CA LEU A 81 0.53 4.58 0.00
C LEU A 81 -0.35 5.82 0.23
N SER A 82 -1.19 6.19 -0.74
CA SER A 82 -2.09 7.32 -0.62
C SER A 82 -3.15 7.05 0.43
N VAL A 83 -3.80 5.90 0.39
CA VAL A 83 -4.90 5.56 1.32
C VAL A 83 -4.44 4.78 2.57
N GLY A 84 -3.14 4.48 2.67
CA GLY A 84 -2.57 3.73 3.80
C GLY A 84 -3.01 2.28 3.83
N TYR A 85 -3.30 1.70 2.67
CA TYR A 85 -3.60 0.27 2.50
C TYR A 85 -2.30 -0.53 2.48
N CYS A 86 -1.67 -0.57 3.66
CA CYS A 86 -0.40 -1.23 3.91
C CYS A 86 -0.23 -1.49 5.42
N THR A 87 0.58 -2.47 5.76
CA THR A 87 0.98 -2.76 7.14
C THR A 87 2.30 -2.05 7.45
N LEU A 88 2.26 -1.12 8.41
CA LEU A 88 3.48 -0.46 8.87
C LEU A 88 4.48 -1.50 9.40
N TYR A 89 5.70 -1.44 8.86
CA TYR A 89 6.81 -2.39 9.09
C TYR A 89 6.53 -3.84 8.63
N GLY A 90 5.46 -4.06 7.88
CA GLY A 90 5.19 -5.30 7.17
C GLY A 90 5.62 -5.20 5.71
N ASP A 91 4.65 -5.09 4.81
CA ASP A 91 4.85 -4.86 3.37
C ASP A 91 5.55 -3.52 3.07
N MET A 92 5.50 -2.55 3.98
CA MET A 92 6.28 -1.31 3.89
C MET A 92 7.78 -1.50 4.17
N ALA A 93 8.22 -2.65 4.68
CA ALA A 93 9.63 -2.88 5.00
C ALA A 93 10.49 -2.83 3.72
N GLY A 94 11.56 -2.02 3.76
CA GLY A 94 12.50 -1.88 2.66
C GLY A 94 13.36 -0.63 2.78
N GLY A 95 14.35 -0.51 1.91
CA GLY A 95 15.16 0.70 1.75
C GLY A 95 14.78 1.56 0.54
N LEU A 96 13.99 1.02 -0.40
CA LEU A 96 13.54 1.74 -1.59
C LEU A 96 12.20 1.21 -2.11
N GLY A 97 11.24 2.11 -2.39
CA GLY A 97 9.99 1.80 -3.07
C GLY A 97 10.07 2.07 -4.57
N ALA A 98 10.48 1.06 -5.35
CA ALA A 98 10.77 1.23 -6.78
C ALA A 98 9.56 1.67 -7.61
N ILE A 99 8.36 1.21 -7.24
CA ILE A 99 7.08 1.55 -7.89
C ILE A 99 6.20 2.46 -7.02
N GLY A 100 6.75 2.99 -5.92
CA GLY A 100 5.98 3.75 -4.93
C GLY A 100 5.41 5.08 -5.43
N ASP A 101 5.86 5.56 -6.59
CA ASP A 101 5.35 6.77 -7.23
C ASP A 101 4.38 6.53 -8.40
N LEU A 102 4.12 5.26 -8.73
CA LEU A 102 3.16 4.82 -9.74
C LEU A 102 1.80 4.51 -9.10
N LEU A 103 0.70 4.99 -9.69
CA LEU A 103 -0.65 4.53 -9.35
C LEU A 103 -0.83 3.05 -9.77
N LYS A 104 -1.77 2.34 -9.17
CA LYS A 104 -2.00 0.92 -9.45
C LYS A 104 -2.29 0.67 -10.94
N THR A 105 -3.12 1.52 -11.54
CA THR A 105 -3.42 1.50 -12.98
C THR A 105 -2.15 1.67 -13.84
N GLU A 106 -1.19 2.49 -13.39
CA GLU A 106 0.10 2.68 -14.05
C GLU A 106 1.02 1.46 -13.86
N VAL A 107 0.97 0.78 -12.71
CA VAL A 107 1.68 -0.48 -12.48
C VAL A 107 1.20 -1.56 -13.44
N TYR A 108 -0.13 -1.70 -13.64
CA TYR A 108 -0.68 -2.63 -14.63
C TYR A 108 -0.27 -2.26 -16.06
N ALA A 109 -0.30 -0.98 -16.41
CA ALA A 109 0.13 -0.50 -17.72
C ALA A 109 1.63 -0.81 -17.96
N LEU A 110 2.47 -0.59 -16.95
CA LEU A 110 3.90 -0.90 -17.00
C LEU A 110 4.14 -2.41 -17.15
N ALA A 111 3.43 -3.25 -16.41
CA ALA A 111 3.57 -4.70 -16.52
C ALA A 111 3.19 -5.21 -17.93
N ARG A 112 2.07 -4.70 -18.49
CA ARG A 112 1.70 -4.98 -19.89
C ARG A 112 2.75 -4.50 -20.88
N HIS A 113 3.34 -3.34 -20.63
CA HIS A 113 4.43 -2.82 -21.45
C HIS A 113 5.66 -3.74 -21.38
N VAL A 114 6.06 -4.21 -20.19
CA VAL A 114 7.17 -5.18 -20.03
C VAL A 114 6.89 -6.45 -20.85
N ASN A 115 5.65 -6.95 -20.82
CA ASN A 115 5.24 -8.15 -21.55
C ASN A 115 5.03 -7.99 -23.06
N ARG A 116 5.20 -6.79 -23.63
CA ARG A 116 4.77 -6.48 -25.02
C ARG A 116 5.41 -7.35 -26.12
N ASN A 117 6.62 -7.86 -25.88
CA ASN A 117 7.37 -8.67 -26.85
C ASN A 117 7.53 -10.13 -26.41
N THR A 118 7.57 -10.37 -25.11
CA THR A 118 7.76 -11.68 -24.50
C THR A 118 7.12 -11.65 -23.13
N GLU A 119 6.46 -12.74 -22.74
CA GLU A 119 5.92 -12.89 -21.41
C GLU A 119 7.05 -12.99 -20.39
N VAL A 120 7.28 -11.90 -19.65
CA VAL A 120 8.23 -11.86 -18.54
C VAL A 120 7.46 -12.06 -17.23
N ILE A 121 6.38 -11.31 -17.06
CA ILE A 121 5.45 -11.41 -15.94
C ILE A 121 4.32 -12.37 -16.32
N PRO A 122 4.08 -13.46 -15.57
CA PRO A 122 3.00 -14.39 -15.90
C PRO A 122 1.64 -13.68 -16.04
N TRP A 123 0.90 -13.94 -17.12
CA TRP A 123 -0.40 -13.28 -17.36
C TRP A 123 -1.41 -13.52 -16.22
N ALA A 124 -1.37 -14.70 -15.61
CA ALA A 124 -2.18 -15.02 -14.44
C ALA A 124 -1.98 -14.04 -13.28
N THR A 125 -0.79 -13.44 -13.13
CA THR A 125 -0.52 -12.39 -12.13
C THR A 125 -1.30 -11.10 -12.40
N LEU A 126 -1.56 -10.79 -13.68
CA LEU A 126 -2.26 -9.57 -14.10
C LEU A 126 -3.77 -9.76 -14.21
N GLU A 127 -4.23 -10.99 -14.40
CA GLU A 127 -5.65 -11.33 -14.56
C GLU A 127 -6.33 -11.66 -13.23
N LYS A 128 -5.57 -12.17 -12.24
CA LYS A 128 -6.13 -12.44 -10.91
C LYS A 128 -6.52 -11.16 -10.19
N PRO A 129 -7.63 -11.14 -9.43
CA PRO A 129 -7.99 -9.98 -8.62
C PRO A 129 -6.90 -9.64 -7.60
N PRO A 130 -6.65 -8.34 -7.34
CA PRO A 130 -5.66 -7.92 -6.36
C PRO A 130 -6.09 -8.32 -4.94
N SER A 131 -5.15 -8.91 -4.19
CA SER A 131 -5.34 -9.39 -2.82
C SER A 131 -4.00 -9.50 -2.09
N ALA A 132 -4.01 -9.25 -0.78
CA ALA A 132 -2.87 -9.51 0.11
C ALA A 132 -2.77 -10.99 0.57
N GLU A 133 -3.79 -11.81 0.30
CA GLU A 133 -3.88 -13.23 0.70
C GLU A 133 -3.53 -13.51 2.18
N LEU A 134 -3.87 -12.60 3.10
CA LEU A 134 -3.63 -12.72 4.55
C LEU A 134 -4.73 -13.50 5.28
N ARG A 135 -5.92 -13.57 4.66
CA ARG A 135 -7.04 -14.41 5.12
C ARG A 135 -7.76 -15.06 3.93
N PRO A 136 -8.50 -16.16 4.13
CA PRO A 136 -9.24 -16.82 3.06
C PRO A 136 -10.22 -15.86 2.35
N GLY A 137 -10.18 -15.85 1.01
CA GLY A 137 -11.11 -15.08 0.18
C GLY A 137 -10.93 -13.55 0.22
N GLN A 138 -9.85 -13.04 0.82
CA GLN A 138 -9.57 -11.60 0.91
C GLN A 138 -9.50 -10.94 -0.48
N LYS A 139 -10.09 -9.75 -0.60
CA LYS A 139 -9.92 -8.87 -1.76
C LYS A 139 -9.58 -7.46 -1.30
N ASP A 140 -8.76 -6.74 -2.07
CA ASP A 140 -8.47 -5.32 -1.79
C ASP A 140 -9.77 -4.48 -1.77
N GLN A 141 -10.73 -4.85 -2.62
CA GLN A 141 -12.03 -4.21 -2.76
C GLN A 141 -12.91 -4.34 -1.50
N ASP A 142 -12.57 -5.22 -0.56
CA ASP A 142 -13.22 -5.26 0.76
C ASP A 142 -12.99 -3.96 1.53
N SER A 143 -11.87 -3.27 1.26
CA SER A 143 -11.42 -2.07 1.99
C SER A 143 -11.26 -0.83 1.11
N LEU A 144 -11.19 -0.98 -0.21
CA LEU A 144 -10.96 0.10 -1.16
C LEU A 144 -12.02 0.12 -2.28
N PRO A 145 -12.31 1.28 -2.91
CA PRO A 145 -13.01 1.27 -4.19
C PRO A 145 -12.14 0.59 -5.28
N PRO A 146 -12.73 0.22 -6.43
CA PRO A 146 -11.97 -0.24 -7.59
C PRO A 146 -10.81 0.70 -7.93
N TYR A 147 -9.66 0.13 -8.31
CA TYR A 147 -8.44 0.92 -8.50
C TYR A 147 -8.56 1.97 -9.62
N ASP A 148 -9.39 1.75 -10.63
CA ASP A 148 -9.63 2.76 -11.66
C ASP A 148 -10.34 4.00 -11.10
N GLU A 149 -11.31 3.81 -10.20
CA GLU A 149 -12.00 4.89 -9.50
C GLU A 149 -11.09 5.56 -8.46
N LEU A 150 -10.40 4.74 -7.65
CA LEU A 150 -9.42 5.23 -6.67
C LEU A 150 -8.36 6.11 -7.32
N ASP A 151 -7.77 5.65 -8.42
CA ASP A 151 -6.66 6.33 -9.08
C ASP A 151 -7.11 7.62 -9.77
N ARG A 152 -8.33 7.68 -10.31
CA ARG A 152 -8.91 8.94 -10.84
C ARG A 152 -9.04 9.98 -9.74
N ILE A 153 -9.66 9.61 -8.62
CA ILE A 153 -9.83 10.50 -7.46
C ILE A 153 -8.47 10.95 -6.91
N LEU A 154 -7.53 10.02 -6.71
CA LEU A 154 -6.20 10.32 -6.21
C LEU A 154 -5.40 11.21 -7.16
N ARG A 155 -5.49 11.00 -8.48
CA ARG A 155 -4.82 11.83 -9.47
C ARG A 155 -5.34 13.27 -9.41
N ALA A 156 -6.66 13.46 -9.42
CA ALA A 156 -7.26 14.78 -9.35
C ALA A 156 -6.97 15.47 -8.00
N TYR A 157 -7.06 14.76 -6.88
CA TYR A 157 -6.79 15.30 -5.56
C TYR A 157 -5.31 15.65 -5.34
N LEU A 158 -4.38 14.72 -5.65
CA LEU A 158 -2.97 14.88 -5.34
C LEU A 158 -2.23 15.76 -6.35
N VAL A 159 -2.56 15.65 -7.64
CA VAL A 159 -1.82 16.31 -8.73
C VAL A 159 -2.52 17.59 -9.17
N ALA A 160 -3.84 17.55 -9.36
CA ALA A 160 -4.61 18.70 -9.82
C ALA A 160 -5.14 19.59 -8.68
N HIS A 161 -4.86 19.23 -7.42
CA HIS A 161 -5.32 19.95 -6.22
C HIS A 161 -6.85 20.15 -6.19
N ALA A 162 -7.61 19.22 -6.79
CA ALA A 162 -9.06 19.26 -6.78
C ALA A 162 -9.59 19.05 -5.35
N ASP A 163 -10.53 19.90 -4.93
CA ASP A 163 -11.27 19.69 -3.69
C ASP A 163 -12.44 18.70 -3.89
N GLU A 164 -13.11 18.33 -2.80
CA GLU A 164 -14.27 17.44 -2.84
C GLU A 164 -15.35 17.94 -3.81
N ALA A 165 -15.65 19.24 -3.78
CA ALA A 165 -16.68 19.82 -4.64
C ALA A 165 -16.31 19.72 -6.14
N ALA A 166 -15.03 19.89 -6.48
CA ALA A 166 -14.53 19.73 -7.84
C ALA A 166 -14.61 18.27 -8.32
N LEU A 167 -14.24 17.32 -7.46
CA LEU A 167 -14.33 15.87 -7.76
C LEU A 167 -15.78 15.44 -8.00
N VAL A 168 -16.71 15.91 -7.17
CA VAL A 168 -18.15 15.64 -7.37
C VAL A 168 -18.67 16.28 -8.66
N ARG A 169 -18.23 17.50 -9.01
CA ARG A 169 -18.57 18.12 -10.30
C ARG A 169 -18.02 17.36 -11.50
N GLN A 170 -16.93 16.61 -11.33
CA GLN A 170 -16.36 15.73 -12.37
C GLN A 170 -17.13 14.41 -12.52
N GLY A 171 -18.15 14.17 -11.69
CA GLY A 171 -19.02 12.99 -11.77
C GLY A 171 -18.61 11.84 -10.86
N GLU A 172 -17.63 12.03 -9.98
CA GLU A 172 -17.26 11.03 -8.97
C GLU A 172 -18.32 10.97 -7.84
N ASP A 173 -18.56 9.77 -7.30
CA ASP A 173 -19.56 9.59 -6.24
C ASP A 173 -19.15 10.33 -4.94
N PRO A 174 -20.01 11.18 -4.35
CA PRO A 174 -19.68 11.93 -3.15
C PRO A 174 -19.32 11.08 -1.92
N ALA A 175 -19.86 9.85 -1.80
CA ALA A 175 -19.51 8.97 -0.69
C ALA A 175 -18.12 8.35 -0.90
N THR A 176 -17.80 7.90 -2.12
CA THR A 176 -16.46 7.41 -2.47
C THR A 176 -15.40 8.49 -2.30
N VAL A 177 -15.64 9.71 -2.82
CA VAL A 177 -14.70 10.84 -2.70
C VAL A 177 -14.37 11.09 -1.23
N ARG A 178 -15.38 11.30 -0.37
CA ARG A 178 -15.18 11.54 1.06
C ARG A 178 -14.42 10.41 1.74
N ARG A 179 -14.72 9.15 1.39
CA ARG A 179 -14.00 7.98 1.92
C ARG A 179 -12.53 7.99 1.53
N VAL A 180 -12.21 8.22 0.24
CA VAL A 180 -10.83 8.26 -0.26
C VAL A 180 -10.04 9.40 0.37
N LEU A 181 -10.62 10.59 0.46
CA LEU A 181 -9.98 11.74 1.13
C LEU A 181 -9.73 11.44 2.60
N LYS A 182 -10.68 10.81 3.29
CA LYS A 182 -10.54 10.43 4.70
C LYS A 182 -9.41 9.43 4.93
N LEU A 183 -9.36 8.37 4.12
CA LEU A 183 -8.27 7.40 4.15
C LEU A 183 -6.93 8.08 3.85
N THR A 184 -6.93 8.99 2.87
CA THR A 184 -5.72 9.72 2.49
C THR A 184 -5.20 10.57 3.64
N ALA A 185 -6.05 11.30 4.34
CA ALA A 185 -5.67 12.11 5.50
C ALA A 185 -5.13 11.23 6.65
N ALA A 186 -5.79 10.10 6.94
CA ALA A 186 -5.41 9.19 8.03
C ALA A 186 -4.07 8.48 7.78
N ALA A 187 -3.67 8.31 6.52
CA ALA A 187 -2.47 7.57 6.12
C ALA A 187 -1.16 8.38 6.20
N GLU A 188 -1.20 9.67 6.58
CA GLU A 188 -0.01 10.54 6.57
C GLU A 188 1.11 9.98 7.46
N TYR A 189 0.80 9.48 8.66
CA TYR A 189 1.81 8.91 9.56
C TYR A 189 2.53 7.68 8.99
N LYS A 190 1.86 6.89 8.13
CA LYS A 190 2.50 5.76 7.43
C LYS A 190 3.45 6.29 6.36
N ARG A 191 3.02 7.28 5.56
CA ARG A 191 3.85 7.86 4.49
C ARG A 191 5.15 8.49 4.99
N TRP A 192 5.13 9.10 6.18
CA TRP A 192 6.34 9.64 6.82
C TRP A 192 7.37 8.57 7.17
N GLN A 193 6.95 7.30 7.24
CA GLN A 193 7.79 6.16 7.58
C GLN A 193 8.02 5.24 6.37
N ALA A 194 7.50 5.61 5.21
CA ALA A 194 7.74 4.89 3.98
C ALA A 194 9.20 5.08 3.55
N PRO A 195 9.84 4.05 2.98
CA PRO A 195 11.14 4.21 2.34
C PRO A 195 11.09 5.26 1.22
N PRO A 196 12.23 5.85 0.83
CA PRO A 196 12.31 6.70 -0.35
C PRO A 196 11.70 6.02 -1.57
N VAL A 197 11.07 6.81 -2.45
CA VAL A 197 10.49 6.33 -3.71
C VAL A 197 11.22 6.96 -4.90
N LEU A 198 11.22 6.26 -6.04
CA LEU A 198 11.73 6.83 -7.29
C LEU A 198 10.69 7.79 -7.87
N LYS A 199 11.00 9.09 -7.86
CA LYS A 199 10.09 10.13 -8.39
C LYS A 199 10.00 10.02 -9.92
N VAL A 200 8.81 9.71 -10.41
CA VAL A 200 8.47 9.69 -11.85
C VAL A 200 7.23 10.53 -12.16
N ALA A 201 6.48 10.96 -11.13
CA ALA A 201 5.30 11.80 -11.26
C ALA A 201 5.54 13.24 -10.75
N PRO A 202 4.70 14.22 -11.18
CA PRO A 202 4.82 15.62 -10.75
C PRO A 202 4.76 15.77 -9.23
N VAL A 203 3.85 15.04 -8.58
CA VAL A 203 3.69 15.01 -7.11
C VAL A 203 4.08 13.62 -6.62
N SER A 204 5.01 13.54 -5.66
CA SER A 204 5.52 12.27 -5.11
C SER A 204 5.57 12.32 -3.58
N PHE A 205 5.32 11.21 -2.91
CA PHE A 205 5.43 11.12 -1.44
C PHE A 205 6.91 11.15 -0.98
N GLY A 206 7.14 11.45 0.29
CA GLY A 206 8.50 11.62 0.83
C GLY A 206 9.06 13.02 0.54
N ILE A 207 10.06 13.13 -0.34
CA ILE A 207 10.75 14.41 -0.59
C ILE A 207 9.84 15.43 -1.29
N GLY A 208 8.85 14.99 -2.07
CA GLY A 208 7.98 15.88 -2.85
C GLY A 208 6.86 16.54 -2.03
N ARG A 209 5.84 15.76 -1.64
CA ARG A 209 4.64 16.21 -0.93
C ARG A 209 4.86 16.07 0.57
N ARG A 210 4.96 17.20 1.27
CA ARG A 210 5.10 17.24 2.74
C ARG A 210 3.87 17.85 3.37
N LEU A 211 3.31 17.15 4.35
CA LEU A 211 2.17 17.63 5.13
C LEU A 211 2.36 17.31 6.61
N PRO A 212 1.73 18.08 7.50
CA PRO A 212 1.80 17.81 8.94
C PRO A 212 1.28 16.41 9.27
N LEU A 213 1.97 15.68 10.14
CA LEU A 213 1.52 14.37 10.65
C LEU A 213 0.12 14.41 11.26
N VAL A 214 -0.18 15.51 11.97
CA VAL A 214 -1.47 15.76 12.62
C VAL A 214 -2.57 16.24 11.65
N ARG A 215 -2.32 16.24 10.33
CA ARG A 215 -3.29 16.70 9.31
C ARG A 215 -4.66 16.04 9.42
N SER A 216 -4.72 14.76 9.78
CA SER A 216 -5.98 14.04 9.95
C SER A 216 -6.92 14.71 10.97
N PHE A 217 -6.38 15.32 12.02
CA PHE A 217 -7.16 16.09 12.98
C PHE A 217 -7.86 17.30 12.33
N PHE A 218 -7.21 17.93 11.34
CA PHE A 218 -7.72 19.13 10.68
C PHE A 218 -8.71 18.82 9.55
N GLU A 219 -8.50 17.76 8.78
CA GLU A 219 -9.37 17.42 7.64
C GLU A 219 -10.59 16.58 8.03
N LEU A 220 -10.50 15.76 9.07
CA LEU A 220 -11.55 14.80 9.40
C LEU A 220 -12.58 15.32 10.41
N ASN A 221 -12.21 16.31 11.23
CA ASN A 221 -13.03 16.76 12.36
C ASN A 221 -13.75 18.09 12.12
N GLY A 222 -13.65 18.71 10.93
CA GLY A 222 -14.37 19.95 10.60
C GLY A 222 -14.09 21.15 11.52
N ALA A 223 -13.13 21.04 12.44
CA ALA A 223 -13.00 21.92 13.59
C ALA A 223 -12.38 23.28 13.28
N PHE A 224 -12.02 23.57 12.02
CA PHE A 224 -11.33 24.80 11.63
C PHE A 224 -12.12 25.78 10.75
N MET A 225 -13.42 25.53 10.48
CA MET A 225 -14.25 26.64 9.97
C MET A 225 -14.48 27.75 11.00
N ASN A 226 -14.00 27.62 12.26
CA ASN A 226 -14.25 28.59 13.35
C ASN A 226 -13.07 28.80 14.32
N VAL A 227 -11.83 28.47 13.97
CA VAL A 227 -10.70 28.73 14.88
C VAL A 227 -9.76 29.73 14.22
N ASP A 228 -9.86 30.98 14.66
CA ASP A 228 -8.86 32.01 14.36
C ASP A 228 -7.56 31.65 15.09
N PHE A 229 -6.52 31.31 14.33
CA PHE A 229 -5.16 31.36 14.86
C PHE A 229 -4.67 32.81 14.81
N PRO A 230 -4.33 33.44 15.95
CA PRO A 230 -3.72 34.77 15.91
C PRO A 230 -2.35 34.65 15.23
N GLY A 231 -2.22 35.20 14.02
CA GLY A 231 -0.92 35.41 13.36
C GLY A 231 -0.61 34.61 12.10
N THR A 232 -1.57 33.94 11.45
CA THR A 232 -1.33 33.30 10.13
C THR A 232 -2.20 33.91 9.03
N LYS A 233 -1.87 35.15 8.66
CA LYS A 233 -2.04 35.63 7.29
C LYS A 233 -0.70 35.46 6.58
N LEU A 234 -0.64 34.57 5.60
CA LEU A 234 0.27 34.66 4.46
C LEU A 234 -0.58 35.00 3.24
#